data_AF-A0A3D6BZR2-F1
#
_entry.id   AF-A0A3D6BZR2-F1
#
_cell.length_a   1.000
_cell.length_b   1.000
_cell.length_c   1.000
_cell.angle_alpha   90.00
_cell.angle_beta   90.00
_cell.angle_gamma   90.00
#
_symmetry.space_group_name_H-M   'P 1'
#
loop_
_entity.id
_entity.type
_entity.pdbx_description
1 polymer ?
#
loop_
_entity_poly.entity_id
_entity_poly.type
_entity_poly.pdbx_seq_one_letter_code
_entity_poly.pdbx_strand_id
1 'polypeptide(L)'
;MGNNVLSIDKISKIFLTTAQKTLEASTGQEVKFSSTIQKIPKVSMKPDLTCFVQFDGDYIGLVILNFSAEAAFEVYKKYMLMMGMPKDELATSISSPEVADTIGELTNQLMGQLIRDVEEAYDLNAVIGQPKALTLNSAITLVIDAYYAENRRLSLKIGNYSFRIEIAMEHTEFVDI
;
A
#
# COMPACT_ATOMS: atom_id res chain seq x y z
N MET A 1 -9.79 -23.99 21.68
CA MET A 1 -8.64 -23.06 21.62
C MET A 1 -8.89 -22.18 20.42
N GLY A 2 -9.25 -20.91 20.62
CA GLY A 2 -9.45 -19.99 19.51
C GLY A 2 -8.13 -19.89 18.73
N ASN A 3 -8.18 -19.94 17.40
CA ASN A 3 -7.02 -19.57 16.61
C ASN A 3 -6.74 -18.10 16.92
N ASN A 4 -5.70 -17.82 17.69
CA ASN A 4 -5.25 -16.45 17.88
C ASN A 4 -4.81 -15.92 16.51
N VAL A 5 -5.57 -14.96 15.99
CA VAL A 5 -5.31 -14.34 14.69
C VAL A 5 -4.40 -13.14 14.94
N LEU A 6 -3.22 -13.16 14.34
CA LEU A 6 -2.25 -12.07 14.45
C LEU A 6 -2.86 -10.76 13.95
N SER A 7 -2.50 -9.64 14.60
CA SER A 7 -3.02 -8.31 14.27
C SER A 7 -2.77 -7.94 12.81
N ILE A 8 -1.61 -8.31 12.25
CA ILE A 8 -1.29 -8.10 10.83
C ILE A 8 -2.29 -8.80 9.89
N ASP A 9 -2.89 -9.93 10.28
CA ASP A 9 -3.88 -10.64 9.46
C ASP A 9 -5.23 -9.93 9.51
N LYS A 10 -5.59 -9.33 10.65
CA LYS A 10 -6.77 -8.48 10.79
C LYS A 10 -6.62 -7.20 9.97
N ILE A 11 -5.50 -6.48 10.12
CA ILE A 11 -5.18 -5.25 9.38
C ILE A 11 -5.08 -5.53 7.87
N SER A 12 -4.44 -6.62 7.46
CA SER A 12 -4.34 -7.00 6.04
C SER A 12 -5.71 -7.15 5.38
N LYS A 13 -6.72 -7.68 6.09
CA LYS A 13 -8.08 -7.82 5.56
C LYS A 13 -8.76 -6.47 5.38
N ILE A 14 -8.65 -5.59 6.37
CA ILE A 14 -9.15 -4.21 6.27
C ILE A 14 -8.48 -3.54 5.07
N PHE A 15 -7.15 -3.61 4.99
CA PHE A 15 -6.37 -2.96 3.94
C PHE A 15 -6.75 -3.41 2.53
N LEU A 16 -7.07 -4.68 2.31
CA LEU A 16 -7.59 -5.12 1.00
C LEU A 16 -8.86 -4.35 0.59
N THR A 17 -9.80 -4.18 1.53
CA THR A 17 -11.06 -3.48 1.28
C THR A 17 -10.88 -1.96 1.19
N THR A 18 -10.02 -1.39 2.02
CA THR A 18 -9.66 0.04 1.97
C THR A 18 -8.98 0.36 0.64
N ALA A 19 -7.97 -0.43 0.25
CA ALA A 19 -7.25 -0.24 -1.00
C ALA A 19 -8.16 -0.33 -2.21
N GLN A 20 -9.10 -1.28 -2.22
CA GLN A 20 -10.10 -1.34 -3.29
C GLN A 20 -10.89 -0.04 -3.40
N LYS A 21 -11.55 0.39 -2.32
CA LYS A 21 -12.42 1.57 -2.32
C LYS A 21 -11.66 2.86 -2.64
N THR A 22 -10.52 3.08 -1.99
CA THR A 22 -9.73 4.32 -2.17
C THR A 22 -9.17 4.40 -3.58
N LEU A 23 -8.58 3.33 -4.11
CA LEU A 23 -8.01 3.34 -5.46
C LEU A 23 -9.09 3.46 -6.54
N GLU A 24 -10.25 2.81 -6.37
CA GLU A 24 -11.40 2.97 -7.26
C GLU A 24 -11.89 4.43 -7.27
N ALA A 25 -12.05 5.04 -6.10
CA ALA A 25 -12.48 6.43 -5.99
C ALA A 25 -11.48 7.41 -6.63
N SER A 26 -10.19 7.21 -6.41
CA SER A 26 -9.14 8.12 -6.87
C SER A 26 -8.81 7.95 -8.36
N THR A 27 -9.04 6.78 -8.96
CA THR A 27 -8.63 6.49 -10.36
C THR A 27 -9.80 6.22 -11.30
N GLY A 28 -11.01 5.96 -10.78
CA GLY A 28 -12.15 5.51 -11.57
C GLY A 28 -11.95 4.13 -12.22
N GLN A 29 -10.93 3.37 -11.82
CA GLN A 29 -10.66 2.03 -12.33
C GLN A 29 -11.15 0.96 -11.37
N GLU A 30 -11.73 -0.11 -11.89
CA GLU A 30 -12.07 -1.31 -11.09
C GLU A 30 -10.82 -1.88 -10.43
N VAL A 31 -10.91 -2.15 -9.12
CA VAL A 31 -9.84 -2.77 -8.34
C VAL A 31 -10.31 -4.11 -7.82
N LYS A 32 -9.49 -5.13 -8.02
CA LYS A 32 -9.72 -6.50 -7.51
C LYS A 32 -8.56 -6.93 -6.66
N PHE A 33 -8.82 -7.73 -5.66
CA PHE A 33 -7.77 -8.35 -4.87
C PHE A 33 -7.93 -9.86 -4.76
N SER A 34 -6.82 -10.54 -4.50
CA SER A 34 -6.77 -12.00 -4.33
C SER A 34 -7.60 -12.44 -3.12
N SER A 35 -8.26 -13.59 -3.22
CA SER A 35 -8.94 -14.24 -2.08
C SER A 35 -7.99 -14.76 -1.00
N THR A 36 -6.68 -14.56 -1.15
CA THR A 36 -5.65 -15.10 -0.26
C THR A 36 -4.58 -14.06 0.03
N ILE A 37 -4.24 -13.95 1.32
CA ILE A 37 -3.10 -13.21 1.85
C ILE A 37 -1.93 -14.18 1.98
N GLN A 38 -0.74 -13.78 1.52
CA GLN A 38 0.45 -14.62 1.60
C GLN A 38 1.30 -14.22 2.81
N LYS A 39 1.66 -15.19 3.66
CA LYS A 39 2.77 -15.01 4.62
C LYS A 39 4.09 -15.10 3.85
N ILE A 40 4.94 -14.08 4.00
CA ILE A 40 6.22 -13.99 3.28
C ILE A 40 7.38 -13.90 4.30
N PRO A 41 8.62 -14.28 3.93
CA PRO A 41 9.74 -14.24 4.86
C PRO A 41 10.26 -12.81 5.13
N LYS A 42 10.05 -11.90 4.18
CA LYS A 42 10.48 -10.49 4.27
C LYS A 42 9.73 -9.64 3.26
N VAL A 43 9.60 -8.35 3.56
CA VAL A 43 9.19 -7.32 2.59
C VAL A 43 10.39 -6.87 1.74
N SER A 44 10.11 -6.36 0.54
CA SER A 44 11.15 -5.86 -0.37
C SER A 44 10.58 -4.83 -1.34
N MET A 45 11.42 -3.86 -1.69
CA MET A 45 11.15 -2.95 -2.79
C MET A 45 11.50 -3.66 -4.10
N LYS A 46 10.53 -3.73 -5.02
CA LYS A 46 10.70 -4.34 -6.33
C LYS A 46 11.10 -3.27 -7.36
N PRO A 47 11.69 -3.68 -8.51
CA PRO A 47 12.01 -2.77 -9.60
C PRO A 47 10.77 -2.02 -10.12
N ASP A 48 11.03 -1.06 -11.01
CA ASP A 48 10.09 -0.14 -11.65
C ASP A 48 9.70 1.01 -10.73
N LEU A 49 8.57 0.94 -10.02
CA LEU A 49 8.13 2.00 -9.12
C LEU A 49 7.58 1.44 -7.82
N THR A 50 8.16 1.87 -6.72
CA THR A 50 7.77 1.49 -5.37
C THR A 50 7.45 2.72 -4.53
N CYS A 51 6.56 2.57 -3.56
CA CYS A 51 6.36 3.56 -2.51
C CYS A 51 6.36 2.86 -1.17
N PHE A 52 7.07 3.41 -0.18
CA PHE A 52 7.03 2.87 1.17
C PHE A 52 6.73 3.95 2.20
N VAL A 53 6.13 3.53 3.30
CA VAL A 53 5.71 4.40 4.40
C VAL A 53 5.64 3.60 5.69
N GLN A 54 6.14 4.20 6.77
CA GLN A 54 6.03 3.66 8.12
C GLN A 54 4.80 4.23 8.82
N PHE A 55 4.26 3.48 9.76
CA PHE A 55 3.26 3.97 10.71
C PHE A 55 3.66 3.58 12.13
N ASP A 56 3.29 4.42 13.09
CA ASP A 56 3.69 4.32 14.49
C ASP A 56 2.55 4.78 15.42
N GLY A 57 2.37 4.15 16.58
CA GLY A 57 1.24 4.38 17.49
C GLY A 57 0.98 3.17 18.39
N ASP A 58 -0.29 2.83 18.59
CA ASP A 58 -0.71 1.63 19.35
C ASP A 58 -0.28 0.32 18.67
N TYR A 59 0.03 0.41 17.37
CA TYR A 59 0.63 -0.64 16.57
C TYR A 59 1.60 -0.02 15.57
N ILE A 60 2.71 -0.72 15.30
CA ILE A 60 3.78 -0.19 14.44
C ILE A 60 4.07 -1.07 13.23
N GLY A 61 4.48 -0.46 12.12
CA GLY A 61 4.76 -1.22 10.90
C GLY A 61 5.27 -0.42 9.71
N LEU A 62 5.50 -1.16 8.62
CA LEU A 62 5.90 -0.66 7.32
C LEU A 62 4.96 -1.20 6.25
N VAL A 63 4.57 -0.34 5.33
CA VAL A 63 3.91 -0.72 4.08
C VAL A 63 4.80 -0.40 2.90
N ILE A 64 4.85 -1.31 1.92
CA ILE A 64 5.50 -1.14 0.62
C ILE A 64 4.49 -1.45 -0.48
N LEU A 65 4.23 -0.48 -1.35
CA LEU A 65 3.52 -0.68 -2.61
C LEU A 65 4.55 -0.91 -3.71
N ASN A 66 4.33 -1.95 -4.51
CA ASN A 66 5.18 -2.33 -5.63
C ASN A 66 4.34 -2.41 -6.90
N PHE A 67 4.62 -1.53 -7.84
CA PHE A 67 3.97 -1.45 -9.15
C PHE A 67 4.96 -1.83 -10.25
N SER A 68 4.47 -2.48 -11.31
CA SER A 68 5.23 -2.49 -12.57
C SER A 68 5.21 -1.09 -13.20
N ALA A 69 6.12 -0.84 -14.12
CA ALA A 69 6.18 0.46 -14.82
C ALA A 69 4.83 0.78 -15.50
N GLU A 70 4.21 -0.19 -16.16
CA GLU A 70 2.92 0.01 -16.83
C GLU A 70 1.79 0.26 -15.82
N ALA A 71 1.81 -0.46 -14.69
CA ALA A 71 0.81 -0.30 -13.64
C ALA A 71 0.88 1.09 -13.01
N ALA A 72 2.08 1.53 -12.62
CA ALA A 72 2.28 2.85 -12.01
C ALA A 72 1.89 3.98 -12.96
N PHE A 73 2.27 3.87 -14.23
CA PHE A 73 1.95 4.89 -15.22
C PHE A 73 0.45 4.94 -15.54
N GLU A 74 -0.24 3.80 -15.59
CA GLU A 74 -1.70 3.80 -15.75
C GLU A 74 -2.41 4.43 -14.55
N VAL A 75 -2.01 4.07 -13.32
CA VAL A 75 -2.54 4.66 -12.09
C VAL A 75 -2.36 6.18 -12.10
N TYR A 76 -1.16 6.66 -12.42
CA TYR A 76 -0.87 8.08 -12.57
C TYR A 76 -1.82 8.76 -13.56
N LYS A 77 -1.90 8.28 -14.80
CA LYS A 77 -2.75 8.91 -15.83
C LYS A 77 -4.21 8.96 -15.39
N LYS A 78 -4.71 7.88 -14.80
CA LYS A 78 -6.11 7.77 -14.39
C LYS A 78 -6.42 8.69 -13.22
N TYR A 79 -5.52 8.76 -12.24
CA TYR A 79 -5.60 9.71 -11.15
C TYR A 79 -5.62 11.16 -11.65
N MET A 80 -4.68 11.55 -12.51
CA MET A 80 -4.61 12.93 -13.01
C MET A 80 -5.82 13.30 -13.87
N LEU A 81 -6.33 12.36 -14.68
CA LEU A 81 -7.56 12.57 -15.44
C LEU A 81 -8.78 12.73 -14.52
N MET A 82 -8.88 11.98 -13.43
CA MET A 82 -9.93 12.16 -12.42
C MET A 82 -9.83 13.52 -11.72
N MET A 83 -8.61 14.05 -11.57
CA MET A 83 -8.35 15.41 -11.08
C MET A 83 -8.61 16.51 -12.12
N GLY A 84 -9.03 16.15 -13.34
CA GLY A 84 -9.39 17.10 -14.40
C GLY A 84 -8.23 17.55 -15.29
N MET A 85 -7.05 16.94 -15.17
CA MET A 85 -5.91 17.26 -16.03
C MET A 85 -6.19 16.84 -17.49
N PRO A 86 -5.92 17.70 -18.49
CA PRO A 86 -5.99 17.33 -19.90
C PRO A 86 -5.03 16.19 -20.29
N LYS A 87 -5.42 15.36 -21.26
CA LYS A 87 -4.60 14.20 -21.69
C LYS A 87 -3.25 14.59 -22.28
N ASP A 88 -3.19 15.75 -22.92
CA ASP A 88 -2.00 16.31 -23.57
C ASP A 88 -1.01 16.94 -22.59
N GLU A 89 -1.42 17.17 -21.34
CA GLU A 89 -0.57 17.66 -20.26
C GLU A 89 0.04 16.52 -19.42
N LEU A 90 -0.42 15.28 -19.60
CA LEU A 90 0.10 14.13 -18.87
C LEU A 90 1.59 13.90 -19.19
N ALA A 91 2.35 13.51 -18.16
CA ALA A 91 3.71 13.04 -18.32
C ALA A 91 3.78 11.94 -19.38
N THR A 92 4.85 11.94 -20.18
CA THR A 92 5.05 10.98 -21.28
C THR A 92 5.92 9.78 -20.89
N SER A 93 6.50 9.80 -19.70
CA SER A 93 7.42 8.77 -19.19
C SER A 93 7.17 8.45 -17.72
N ILE A 94 7.36 7.19 -17.35
CA ILE A 94 7.35 6.72 -15.95
C ILE A 94 8.46 7.37 -15.10
N SER A 95 9.54 7.83 -15.74
CA SER A 95 10.66 8.48 -15.05
C SER A 95 10.38 9.93 -14.66
N SER A 96 9.24 10.49 -15.07
CA SER A 96 8.87 11.86 -14.71
C SER A 96 8.61 11.95 -13.20
N PRO A 97 9.16 12.97 -12.49
CA PRO A 97 8.98 13.12 -11.04
C PRO A 97 7.50 13.11 -10.61
N GLU A 98 6.64 13.74 -11.42
CA GLU A 98 5.20 13.82 -11.19
C GLU A 98 4.51 12.46 -11.03
N VAL A 99 5.00 11.41 -11.72
CA VAL A 99 4.47 10.05 -11.58
C VAL A 99 4.77 9.52 -10.18
N ALA A 100 6.02 9.65 -9.72
CA ALA A 100 6.40 9.22 -8.38
C ALA A 100 5.68 10.04 -7.30
N ASP A 101 5.55 11.35 -7.51
CA ASP A 101 4.84 12.26 -6.59
C ASP A 101 3.36 11.87 -6.49
N THR A 102 2.72 11.57 -7.61
CA THR A 102 1.31 11.11 -7.63
C THR A 102 1.14 9.79 -6.89
N ILE A 103 2.07 8.85 -7.05
CA ILE A 103 2.01 7.58 -6.32
C ILE A 103 2.26 7.79 -4.82
N GLY A 104 3.14 8.73 -4.45
CA GLY A 104 3.35 9.16 -3.07
C GLY A 104 2.08 9.74 -2.45
N GLU A 105 1.40 10.63 -3.15
CA GLU A 105 0.13 11.24 -2.72
C GLU A 105 -0.99 10.20 -2.59
N LEU A 106 -1.13 9.33 -3.58
CA LEU A 106 -2.10 8.24 -3.53
C LEU A 106 -1.83 7.29 -2.34
N THR A 107 -0.56 7.01 -2.06
CA THR A 107 -0.15 6.22 -0.89
C THR A 107 -0.49 6.94 0.41
N ASN A 108 -0.29 8.25 0.48
CA ASN A 108 -0.66 9.07 1.63
C ASN A 108 -2.17 8.97 1.93
N GLN A 109 -3.01 9.15 0.91
CA GLN A 109 -4.47 9.03 1.03
C GLN A 109 -4.91 7.63 1.46
N LEU A 110 -4.33 6.61 0.82
CA LEU A 110 -4.63 5.21 1.10
C LEU A 110 -4.29 4.83 2.54
N MET A 111 -3.08 5.18 3.00
CA MET A 111 -2.66 4.91 4.36
C MET A 111 -3.48 5.70 5.38
N GLY A 112 -3.79 6.96 5.10
CA GLY A 112 -4.65 7.77 5.96
C GLY A 112 -6.04 7.15 6.13
N GLN A 113 -6.61 6.57 5.07
CA GLN A 113 -7.88 5.84 5.18
C GLN A 113 -7.72 4.52 5.92
N LEU A 114 -6.62 3.78 5.73
CA LEU A 114 -6.37 2.54 6.45
C LEU A 114 -6.33 2.76 7.96
N ILE A 115 -5.61 3.79 8.42
CA ILE A 115 -5.54 4.14 9.84
C ILE A 115 -6.94 4.40 10.40
N ARG A 116 -7.76 5.19 9.69
CA ARG A 116 -9.15 5.45 10.10
C ARG A 116 -9.99 4.17 10.15
N ASP A 117 -9.89 3.31 9.15
CA ASP A 117 -10.65 2.05 9.11
C ASP A 117 -10.24 1.08 10.24
N VAL A 118 -8.96 1.09 10.66
CA VAL A 118 -8.47 0.31 11.81
C VAL A 118 -8.96 0.90 13.13
N GLU A 119 -8.92 2.24 13.26
CA GLU A 119 -9.45 2.96 14.42
C GLU A 119 -10.96 2.69 14.59
N GLU A 120 -11.75 2.77 13.53
CA GLU A 120 -13.18 2.44 13.56
C GLU A 120 -13.45 0.98 13.94
N ALA A 121 -12.56 0.05 13.57
CA ALA A 121 -12.75 -1.37 13.81
C ALA A 121 -12.28 -1.83 15.20
N TYR A 122 -11.27 -1.19 15.77
CA TYR A 122 -10.57 -1.67 16.98
C TYR A 122 -10.32 -0.60 18.04
N ASP A 123 -10.66 0.66 17.80
CA ASP A 123 -10.35 1.80 18.70
C ASP A 123 -8.83 1.96 18.95
N LEU A 124 -8.01 1.61 17.94
CA LEU A 124 -6.56 1.72 17.97
C LEU A 124 -6.07 2.75 16.96
N ASN A 125 -5.19 3.64 17.40
CA ASN A 125 -4.69 4.74 16.57
C ASN A 125 -3.21 4.56 16.21
N ALA A 126 -2.84 5.05 15.02
CA ALA A 126 -1.45 5.22 14.62
C ALA A 126 -1.32 6.42 13.67
N VAL A 127 -0.11 6.95 13.54
CA VAL A 127 0.23 8.04 12.63
C VAL A 127 1.14 7.52 11.53
N ILE A 128 0.94 8.03 10.30
CA ILE A 128 1.78 7.67 9.16
C ILE A 128 2.94 8.66 9.00
N GLY A 129 4.11 8.14 8.67
CA GLY A 129 5.23 8.94 8.20
C GLY A 129 5.02 9.43 6.77
N GLN A 130 5.97 10.20 6.24
CA GLN A 130 5.92 10.66 4.86
C GLN A 130 6.18 9.49 3.88
N PRO A 131 5.28 9.21 2.93
CA PRO A 131 5.53 8.22 1.89
C PRO A 131 6.72 8.61 1.01
N LYS A 132 7.53 7.60 0.64
CA LYS A 132 8.69 7.77 -0.24
C LYS A 132 8.51 6.91 -1.48
N ALA A 133 8.19 7.56 -2.60
CA ALA A 133 8.09 6.93 -3.90
C ALA A 133 9.45 6.98 -4.63
N LEU A 134 9.87 5.87 -5.21
CA LEU A 134 11.18 5.70 -5.84
C LEU A 134 11.06 4.83 -7.09
N THR A 135 11.84 5.17 -8.12
CA THR A 135 12.07 4.28 -9.26
C THR A 135 13.34 3.45 -9.03
N LEU A 136 13.26 2.15 -9.32
CA LEU A 136 14.34 1.21 -9.01
C LEU A 136 14.69 0.34 -10.22
N ASN A 137 15.98 0.22 -10.51
CA ASN A 137 16.50 -0.64 -11.58
C ASN A 137 16.74 -2.09 -11.13
N SER A 138 16.69 -2.35 -9.82
CA SER A 138 16.88 -3.68 -9.23
C SER A 138 16.15 -3.78 -7.89
N ALA A 139 15.83 -5.00 -7.45
CA ALA A 139 15.13 -5.21 -6.20
C ALA A 139 16.05 -4.94 -5.00
N ILE A 140 15.58 -4.17 -4.03
CA ILE A 140 16.31 -3.86 -2.79
C ILE A 140 15.56 -4.47 -1.60
N THR A 141 16.31 -5.09 -0.69
CA THR A 141 15.76 -5.51 0.61
C THR A 141 15.92 -4.37 1.60
N LEU A 142 14.83 -3.97 2.24
CA LEU A 142 14.87 -3.07 3.39
C LEU A 142 15.09 -3.90 4.64
N VAL A 143 16.10 -3.54 5.42
CA VAL A 143 16.27 -4.02 6.79
C VAL A 143 15.94 -2.83 7.67
N ILE A 144 14.82 -2.92 8.37
CA ILE A 144 14.41 -1.87 9.31
C ILE A 144 14.96 -2.23 10.67
N ASP A 145 15.56 -1.26 11.34
CA ASP A 145 15.99 -1.38 12.74
C ASP A 145 14.76 -1.27 13.66
N ALA A 146 13.83 -2.20 13.49
CA ALA A 146 12.59 -2.32 14.26
C ALA A 146 12.22 -3.81 14.39
N TYR A 147 11.50 -4.17 15.44
CA TYR A 147 11.08 -5.56 15.71
C TYR A 147 9.90 -6.01 14.83
N TYR A 148 9.96 -5.77 13.52
CA TYR A 148 8.96 -6.33 12.60
C TYR A 148 9.25 -7.82 12.36
N ALA A 149 8.48 -8.67 13.02
CA ALA A 149 8.63 -10.12 12.94
C ALA A 149 7.66 -10.74 11.93
N GLU A 150 6.53 -10.07 11.63
CA GLU A 150 5.49 -10.62 10.79
C GLU A 150 5.39 -9.88 9.47
N ASN A 151 5.31 -10.62 8.36
CA ASN A 151 5.23 -10.04 7.02
C ASN A 151 4.08 -10.67 6.23
N ARG A 152 3.33 -9.84 5.48
CA ARG A 152 2.25 -10.26 4.58
C ARG A 152 2.39 -9.62 3.20
N ARG A 153 1.96 -10.33 2.17
CA ARG A 153 1.78 -9.81 0.81
C ARG A 153 0.32 -9.91 0.39
N LEU A 154 -0.20 -8.75 -0.02
CA LEU A 154 -1.50 -8.57 -0.65
C LEU A 154 -1.28 -8.44 -2.16
N SER A 155 -2.07 -9.16 -2.96
CA SER A 155 -2.00 -9.11 -4.42
C SER A 155 -3.27 -8.50 -4.98
N LEU A 156 -3.11 -7.42 -5.74
CA LEU A 156 -4.21 -6.62 -6.27
C LEU A 156 -4.05 -6.44 -7.78
N LYS A 157 -5.16 -6.10 -8.43
CA LYS A 157 -5.24 -5.66 -9.82
C LYS A 157 -6.01 -4.36 -9.90
N ILE A 158 -5.52 -3.41 -10.67
CA ILE A 158 -6.22 -2.17 -11.03
C ILE A 158 -6.37 -2.12 -12.54
N GLY A 159 -7.62 -2.16 -13.02
CA GLY A 159 -7.90 -2.53 -14.41
C GLY A 159 -7.24 -3.86 -14.77
N ASN A 160 -6.31 -3.84 -15.73
CA ASN A 160 -5.59 -5.02 -16.20
C ASN A 160 -4.21 -5.21 -15.55
N TYR A 161 -3.78 -4.27 -14.70
CA TYR A 161 -2.42 -4.24 -14.17
C TYR A 161 -2.35 -4.81 -12.76
N SER A 162 -1.40 -5.71 -12.52
CA SER A 162 -1.20 -6.30 -11.19
C SER A 162 -0.21 -5.46 -10.39
N PHE A 163 -0.48 -5.27 -9.11
CA PHE A 163 0.45 -4.66 -8.17
C PHE A 163 0.35 -5.36 -6.82
N ARG A 164 1.32 -5.09 -5.94
CA ARG A 164 1.43 -5.75 -4.63
C ARG A 164 1.58 -4.74 -3.53
N ILE A 165 0.94 -5.02 -2.41
CA ILE A 165 1.19 -4.35 -1.15
C ILE A 165 1.88 -5.36 -0.24
N GLU A 166 3.04 -5.01 0.31
CA GLU A 166 3.75 -5.80 1.31
C GLU A 166 3.71 -5.06 2.65
N ILE A 167 3.38 -5.76 3.72
CA ILE A 167 3.22 -5.19 5.06
C ILE A 167 4.18 -5.94 6.00
N ALA A 168 4.91 -5.20 6.82
CA ALA A 168 5.69 -5.73 7.93
C ALA A 168 5.21 -5.10 9.23
N MET A 169 5.01 -5.89 10.28
CA MET A 169 4.59 -5.41 11.59
C MET A 169 5.28 -6.18 12.72
N GLU A 170 5.23 -5.59 13.91
CA GLU A 170 5.52 -6.29 15.16
C GLU A 170 4.63 -7.52 15.36
N HIS A 171 5.08 -8.46 16.20
CA HIS A 171 4.31 -9.66 16.51
C HIS A 171 3.30 -9.37 17.62
N THR A 172 2.06 -9.04 17.24
CA THR A 172 0.96 -8.74 18.17
C THR A 172 -0.33 -9.46 17.80
N GLU A 173 -1.24 -9.53 18.76
CA GLU A 173 -2.60 -10.06 18.63
C GLU A 173 -3.59 -9.06 19.21
N PHE A 174 -4.65 -8.72 18.48
CA PHE A 174 -5.74 -7.90 19.01
C PHE A 174 -6.75 -8.81 19.70
N VAL A 175 -6.87 -8.65 21.02
CA VAL A 175 -7.74 -9.44 21.91
C VAL A 175 -8.95 -8.60 22.29
N ASP A 176 -10.14 -9.12 22.02
CA ASP A 176 -11.40 -8.47 22.39
C ASP A 176 -11.56 -8.50 23.92
N ILE A 177 -12.11 -7.43 24.50
CA ILE A 177 -12.36 -7.28 25.94
C ILE A 177 -13.73 -7.87 26.32
#